data_AF-A0A6I3ME66-F1
#
_entry.id   AF-A0A6I3ME66-F1
#
_cell.length_a   1.000
_cell.length_b   1.000
_cell.length_c   1.000
_cell.angle_alpha   90.00
_cell.angle_beta   90.00
_cell.angle_gamma   90.00
#
_symmetry.space_group_name_H-M   'P 1'
#
loop_
_entity.id
_entity.type
_entity.pdbx_description
1 polymer ?
#
loop_
_entity_poly.entity_id
_entity_poly.type
_entity_poly.pdbx_seq_one_letter_code
_entity_poly.pdbx_strand_id
1 'polypeptide(L)'
;MSTIKKNLVIFFLIGVVIPYSFGQGKSVDRDNHKTISKKEFDRLVDSSIELLKTKKLNLINDSQHIQIMMCLNTIAVSGNKFLASRCQKLTALEKSTNYGTRLGKEIYKDWVPNRGMGFYFPKIRMELYGTPAIYAWYSVKE
;
A
#
# COMPACT_ATOMS: atom_id res chain seq x y z
N MET A 1 0.49 25.32 47.02
CA MET A 1 1.20 25.40 45.74
C MET A 1 1.23 24.02 45.11
N SER A 2 0.51 23.87 44.00
CA SER A 2 0.51 22.70 43.12
C SER A 2 1.93 22.40 42.61
N THR A 3 2.26 21.14 42.30
CA THR A 3 2.49 20.67 40.91
C THR A 3 3.26 19.34 40.83
N ILE A 4 2.50 18.30 40.45
CA ILE A 4 2.81 17.21 39.50
C ILE A 4 3.80 16.10 39.92
N LYS A 5 3.21 14.96 40.29
CA LYS A 5 3.81 13.62 40.14
C LYS A 5 3.95 13.31 38.64
N LYS A 6 5.18 13.08 38.16
CA LYS A 6 5.45 12.60 36.80
C LYS A 6 5.09 11.12 36.71
N ASN A 7 3.92 10.81 36.16
CA ASN A 7 3.59 9.45 35.74
C ASN A 7 4.30 9.17 34.41
N LEU A 8 5.32 8.30 34.48
CA LEU A 8 5.97 7.72 33.31
C LEU A 8 5.02 6.67 32.71
N VAL A 9 4.27 7.05 31.66
CA VAL A 9 3.47 6.10 30.89
C VAL A 9 4.38 5.43 29.87
N ILE A 10 4.82 4.21 30.19
CA ILE A 10 5.56 3.34 29.28
C ILE A 10 4.54 2.74 28.30
N PHE A 11 4.51 3.26 27.07
CA PHE A 11 3.79 2.62 25.96
C PHE A 11 4.57 1.38 25.53
N PHE A 12 4.11 0.20 25.96
CA PHE A 12 4.51 -1.06 25.34
C PHE A 12 3.90 -1.13 23.93
N LEU A 13 4.68 -0.71 22.93
CA LEU A 13 4.45 -1.08 21.54
C LEU A 13 4.74 -2.57 21.41
N ILE A 14 3.71 -3.40 21.59
CA ILE A 14 3.74 -4.80 21.18
C ILE A 14 3.71 -4.77 19.64
N GLY A 15 4.90 -4.62 19.06
CA GLY A 15 5.11 -4.85 17.64
C GLY A 15 4.79 -6.29 17.36
N VAL A 16 3.58 -6.56 16.86
CA VAL A 16 3.30 -7.80 16.15
C VAL A 16 4.17 -7.77 14.89
N VAL A 17 5.39 -8.29 15.00
CA VAL A 17 6.24 -8.58 13.86
C VAL A 17 5.59 -9.75 13.16
N ILE A 18 4.71 -9.48 12.20
CA ILE A 18 4.28 -10.51 11.26
C ILE A 18 5.45 -10.71 10.30
N PRO A 19 6.10 -11.88 10.26
CA PRO A 19 7.16 -12.15 9.30
C PRO A 19 6.53 -12.39 7.93
N TYR A 20 6.16 -11.32 7.23
CA TYR A 20 5.99 -11.38 5.79
C TYR A 20 7.35 -11.19 5.14
N SER A 21 8.03 -12.32 4.88
CA SER A 21 9.14 -12.38 3.93
C SER A 21 8.61 -12.10 2.53
N PHE A 22 8.35 -10.83 2.23
CA PHE A 22 8.19 -10.38 0.86
C PHE A 22 9.60 -10.20 0.27
N GLY A 23 10.06 -11.24 -0.41
CA GLY A 23 11.04 -11.15 -1.49
C GLY A 23 12.35 -10.44 -1.17
N GLN A 24 13.18 -11.05 -0.31
CA GLN A 24 14.62 -10.93 -0.54
C GLN A 24 14.94 -11.64 -1.86
N GLY A 25 15.22 -10.86 -2.92
CA GLY A 25 15.97 -11.33 -4.08
C GLY A 25 15.23 -12.05 -5.21
N LYS A 26 13.91 -11.89 -5.39
CA LYS A 26 13.24 -12.36 -6.62
C LYS A 26 12.59 -11.20 -7.36
N SER A 27 12.94 -11.04 -8.64
CA SER A 27 12.26 -10.15 -9.57
C SER A 27 10.75 -10.33 -9.47
N VAL A 28 9.99 -9.23 -9.46
CA VAL A 28 8.54 -9.29 -9.66
C VAL A 28 8.30 -10.11 -10.93
N ASP A 29 7.67 -11.28 -10.77
CA ASP A 29 7.26 -12.12 -11.88
C ASP A 29 6.19 -11.35 -12.67
N ARG A 30 6.59 -10.89 -13.86
CA ARG A 30 5.78 -10.01 -14.71
C ARG A 30 4.76 -10.79 -15.52
N ASP A 31 4.91 -12.11 -15.62
CA ASP A 31 4.07 -12.97 -16.45
C ASP A 31 2.92 -13.56 -15.64
N ASN A 32 3.05 -13.58 -14.31
CA ASN A 32 2.05 -14.16 -13.43
C ASN A 32 1.18 -13.12 -12.72
N HIS A 33 -0.08 -13.06 -13.15
CA HIS A 33 -1.14 -12.41 -12.40
C HIS A 33 -1.36 -13.12 -11.07
N LYS A 34 -1.28 -12.38 -9.95
CA LYS A 34 -1.45 -12.95 -8.61
C LYS A 34 -2.92 -13.11 -8.27
N THR A 35 -3.32 -14.33 -7.98
CA THR A 35 -4.68 -14.64 -7.51
C THR A 35 -4.67 -14.88 -6.01
N ILE A 36 -5.57 -14.20 -5.28
CA ILE A 36 -5.71 -14.33 -3.82
C ILE A 36 -7.18 -14.48 -3.42
N SER A 37 -7.44 -14.94 -2.19
CA SER A 37 -8.80 -14.98 -1.64
C SER A 37 -9.28 -13.59 -1.23
N LYS A 38 -10.60 -13.39 -1.18
CA LYS A 38 -11.21 -12.15 -0.67
C LYS A 38 -10.78 -11.82 0.75
N LYS A 39 -10.68 -12.84 1.62
CA LYS A 39 -10.23 -12.70 3.01
C LYS A 39 -8.78 -12.22 3.11
N GLU A 40 -7.92 -12.72 2.22
CA GLU A 40 -6.53 -12.27 2.14
C GLU A 40 -6.44 -10.84 1.62
N PHE A 41 -7.16 -10.52 0.55
CA PHE A 41 -7.22 -9.16 0.02
C PHE A 41 -7.67 -8.15 1.09
N ASP A 42 -8.70 -8.49 1.86
CA ASP A 42 -9.21 -7.66 2.95
C ASP A 42 -8.15 -7.38 4.02
N ARG A 43 -7.33 -8.38 4.39
CA ARG A 43 -6.22 -8.19 5.32
C ARG A 43 -5.13 -7.28 4.76
N LEU A 44 -4.82 -7.40 3.46
CA LEU A 44 -3.85 -6.53 2.80
C LEU A 44 -4.33 -5.08 2.73
N VAL A 45 -5.63 -4.86 2.51
CA VAL A 45 -6.25 -3.54 2.57
C VAL A 45 -6.14 -2.96 3.98
N ASP A 46 -6.50 -3.73 5.01
CA ASP A 46 -6.43 -3.27 6.40
C ASP A 46 -4.98 -2.94 6.81
N SER A 47 -4.01 -3.79 6.43
CA SER A 47 -2.57 -3.54 6.63
C SER A 47 -2.10 -2.27 5.92
N SER A 48 -2.54 -2.04 4.69
CA SER A 48 -2.19 -0.85 3.90
C SER A 48 -2.75 0.43 4.51
N ILE A 49 -3.97 0.38 5.07
CA ILE A 49 -4.57 1.49 5.81
C ILE A 49 -3.72 1.84 7.03
N GLU A 50 -3.34 0.85 7.83
CA GLU A 50 -2.56 1.08 9.04
C GLU A 50 -1.16 1.61 8.74
N LEU A 51 -0.51 1.14 7.66
CA LEU A 51 0.76 1.69 7.20
C LEU A 51 0.64 3.19 6.86
N LEU A 52 -0.37 3.57 6.07
CA LEU A 52 -0.56 4.97 5.65
C LEU A 52 -0.97 5.90 6.79
N LYS A 53 -1.63 5.39 7.84
CA LYS A 53 -1.97 6.18 9.03
C LYS A 53 -0.79 6.40 9.96
N THR A 54 0.03 5.36 10.16
CA THR A 54 0.97 5.31 11.28
C THR A 54 2.41 5.63 10.89
N LYS A 55 2.77 5.48 9.61
CA LYS A 55 4.14 5.67 9.15
C LYS A 55 4.28 6.87 8.23
N LYS A 56 5.43 7.55 8.35
CA LYS A 56 5.91 8.45 7.31
C LYS A 56 6.25 7.64 6.05
N LEU A 57 6.05 8.20 4.85
CA LEU A 57 6.26 7.47 3.59
C LEU A 57 7.68 6.88 3.49
N ASN A 58 8.71 7.63 3.89
CA ASN A 58 10.09 7.17 3.84
C ASN A 58 10.45 6.04 4.82
N LEU A 59 9.53 5.68 5.73
CA LEU A 59 9.67 4.54 6.65
C LEU A 59 8.82 3.33 6.22
N ILE A 60 8.07 3.46 5.14
CA ILE A 60 7.40 2.35 4.46
C ILE A 60 8.41 1.77 3.47
N ASN A 61 8.67 0.47 3.55
CA ASN A 61 9.67 -0.15 2.67
C ASN A 61 9.11 -0.46 1.28
N ASP A 62 9.99 -0.80 0.32
CA ASP A 62 9.61 -1.07 -1.08
C ASP A 62 8.52 -2.14 -1.21
N SER A 63 8.59 -3.23 -0.44
CA SER A 63 7.57 -4.28 -0.42
C SER A 63 6.21 -3.77 0.07
N GLN A 64 6.21 -2.94 1.11
CA GLN A 64 4.99 -2.36 1.66
C GLN A 64 4.37 -1.36 0.68
N HIS A 65 5.20 -0.56 0.00
CA HIS A 65 4.74 0.31 -1.08
C HIS A 65 4.11 -0.49 -2.23
N ILE A 66 4.74 -1.57 -2.65
CA ILE A 66 4.19 -2.49 -3.67
C ILE A 66 2.84 -3.02 -3.22
N GLN A 67 2.71 -3.49 -1.98
CA GLN A 67 1.43 -3.99 -1.46
C GLN A 67 0.34 -2.92 -1.52
N ILE A 68 0.63 -1.70 -1.04
CA ILE A 68 -0.31 -0.58 -1.07
C ILE A 68 -0.74 -0.30 -2.51
N MET A 69 0.20 -0.23 -3.46
CA MET A 69 -0.09 -0.01 -4.88
C MET A 69 -0.97 -1.11 -5.46
N MET A 70 -0.64 -2.38 -5.20
CA MET A 70 -1.42 -3.51 -5.70
C MET A 70 -2.85 -3.48 -5.15
N CYS A 71 -3.04 -3.14 -3.87
CA CYS A 71 -4.37 -2.95 -3.30
C CYS A 71 -5.14 -1.82 -4.01
N LEU A 72 -4.52 -0.64 -4.19
CA LEU A 72 -5.15 0.50 -4.85
C LEU A 72 -5.51 0.21 -6.30
N ASN A 73 -4.62 -0.45 -7.05
CA ASN A 73 -4.88 -0.84 -8.44
C ASN A 73 -5.99 -1.89 -8.52
N THR A 74 -6.01 -2.87 -7.60
CA THR A 74 -7.08 -3.87 -7.55
C THR A 74 -8.43 -3.19 -7.34
N ILE A 75 -8.52 -2.21 -6.43
CA ILE A 75 -9.74 -1.43 -6.19
C ILE A 75 -10.12 -0.65 -7.47
N ALA A 76 -9.16 0.03 -8.11
CA ALA A 76 -9.41 0.83 -9.29
C ALA A 76 -9.89 -0.01 -10.49
N VAL A 77 -9.26 -1.16 -10.74
CA VAL A 77 -9.60 -2.06 -11.87
C VAL A 77 -10.92 -2.81 -11.63
N SER A 78 -11.22 -3.17 -10.38
CA SER A 78 -12.42 -3.94 -10.05
C SER A 78 -13.71 -3.10 -10.01
N GLY A 79 -13.60 -1.78 -10.17
CA GLY A 79 -14.73 -0.85 -10.17
C GLY A 79 -15.62 -1.01 -8.94
N ASN A 80 -16.92 -1.20 -9.17
CA ASN A 80 -17.92 -1.29 -8.10
C ASN A 80 -17.91 -2.64 -7.33
N LYS A 81 -17.07 -3.61 -7.72
CA LYS A 81 -17.02 -4.91 -7.05
C LYS A 81 -16.51 -4.82 -5.60
N PHE A 82 -15.74 -3.78 -5.27
CA PHE A 82 -15.20 -3.54 -3.94
C PHE A 82 -15.73 -2.26 -3.27
N LEU A 83 -17.03 -2.00 -3.36
CA LEU A 83 -17.70 -0.92 -2.63
C LEU A 83 -17.76 -1.11 -1.10
N ALA A 84 -17.10 -2.14 -0.56
CA ALA A 84 -16.98 -2.34 0.88
C ALA A 84 -16.32 -1.12 1.54
N SER A 85 -16.82 -0.74 2.72
CA SER A 85 -16.36 0.44 3.49
C SER A 85 -14.85 0.48 3.71
N ARG A 86 -14.17 -0.68 3.76
CA ARG A 86 -12.71 -0.77 3.91
C ARG A 86 -11.93 -0.28 2.67
N CYS A 87 -12.35 -0.64 1.46
CA CYS A 87 -11.64 -0.23 0.25
C CYS A 87 -11.82 1.27 0.02
N GLN A 88 -13.01 1.79 0.31
CA GLN A 88 -13.28 3.23 0.32
C GLN A 88 -12.39 3.97 1.33
N LYS A 89 -12.17 3.42 2.53
CA LYS A 89 -11.24 4.00 3.52
C LYS A 89 -9.81 4.08 2.98
N LEU A 90 -9.29 3.03 2.35
CA LEU A 90 -7.95 3.06 1.76
C LEU A 90 -7.84 4.12 0.66
N THR A 91 -8.81 4.17 -0.26
CA THR A 91 -8.85 5.18 -1.32
C THR A 91 -8.97 6.60 -0.77
N ALA A 92 -9.76 6.82 0.28
CA ALA A 92 -9.90 8.14 0.90
C ALA A 92 -8.59 8.58 1.57
N LEU A 93 -7.90 7.64 2.22
CA LEU A 93 -6.62 7.90 2.88
C LEU A 93 -5.50 8.17 1.87
N GLU A 94 -5.45 7.42 0.77
CA GLU A 94 -4.55 7.68 -0.35
C GLU A 94 -4.70 9.12 -0.85
N LYS A 95 -5.95 9.56 -1.09
CA LYS A 95 -6.25 10.91 -1.56
C LYS A 95 -5.90 11.98 -0.54
N SER A 96 -6.30 11.81 0.72
CA SER A 96 -6.05 12.81 1.76
C SER A 96 -4.56 12.97 2.08
N THR A 97 -3.77 11.92 1.89
CA THR A 97 -2.33 11.95 2.07
C THR A 97 -1.56 12.35 0.81
N ASN A 98 -2.24 12.50 -0.35
CA ASN A 98 -1.63 12.66 -1.66
C ASN A 98 -0.57 11.57 -1.96
N TYR A 99 -0.85 10.33 -1.56
CA TYR A 99 0.13 9.24 -1.52
C TYR A 99 0.87 9.07 -2.85
N GLY A 100 0.17 8.89 -3.98
CA GLY A 100 0.83 8.66 -5.27
C GLY A 100 1.77 9.80 -5.69
N THR A 101 1.33 11.04 -5.54
CA THR A 101 2.13 12.23 -5.89
C THR A 101 3.33 12.38 -4.96
N ARG A 102 3.14 12.21 -3.65
CA ARG A 102 4.23 12.31 -2.67
C ARG A 102 5.24 11.19 -2.85
N LEU A 103 4.79 10.01 -3.21
CA LEU A 103 5.67 8.89 -3.46
C LEU A 103 6.65 9.18 -4.62
N GLY A 104 6.15 9.74 -5.72
CA GLY A 104 6.99 10.17 -6.84
C GLY A 104 7.89 11.37 -6.53
N LYS A 105 7.52 12.23 -5.57
CA LYS A 105 8.34 13.40 -5.19
C LYS A 105 9.40 13.09 -4.11
N GLU A 106 9.05 12.24 -3.16
CA GLU A 106 9.83 12.02 -1.93
C GLU A 106 10.68 10.74 -2.00
N ILE A 107 10.17 9.67 -2.62
CA ILE A 107 10.75 8.33 -2.51
C ILE A 107 11.32 7.83 -3.85
N TYR A 108 10.49 7.84 -4.91
CA TYR A 108 10.84 7.31 -6.24
C TYR A 108 10.84 8.46 -7.26
N LYS A 109 11.88 9.29 -7.22
CA LYS A 109 11.99 10.52 -8.02
C LYS A 109 12.15 10.27 -9.52
N ASP A 110 12.54 9.06 -9.89
CA ASP A 110 12.73 8.56 -11.25
C ASP A 110 11.43 7.99 -11.85
N TRP A 111 10.27 8.27 -11.26
CA TRP A 111 8.99 7.84 -11.82
C TRP A 111 8.74 8.44 -13.21
N VAL A 112 8.01 7.70 -14.04
CA VAL A 112 7.58 8.17 -15.36
C VAL A 112 6.07 7.97 -15.51
N PRO A 113 5.38 8.77 -16.36
CA PRO A 113 3.97 8.56 -16.63
C PRO A 113 3.70 7.16 -17.17
N ASN A 114 2.67 6.49 -16.63
CA ASN A 114 2.12 5.26 -17.18
C ASN A 114 0.90 5.55 -18.07
N ARG A 115 0.52 4.59 -18.92
CA ARG A 115 -0.73 4.65 -19.70
C ARG A 115 -1.93 4.94 -18.78
N GLY A 116 -2.85 5.78 -19.26
CA GLY A 116 -4.04 6.17 -18.50
C GLY A 116 -3.78 7.18 -17.37
N MET A 117 -2.71 7.97 -17.43
CA MET A 117 -2.33 8.97 -16.41
C MET A 117 -1.91 8.36 -15.06
N GLY A 118 -1.38 7.14 -15.08
CA GLY A 118 -0.80 6.50 -13.90
C GLY A 118 0.66 6.87 -13.66
N PHE A 119 1.25 6.28 -12.62
CA PHE A 119 2.67 6.36 -12.30
C PHE A 119 3.33 5.02 -12.58
N TYR A 120 4.51 5.04 -13.21
CA TYR A 120 5.42 3.90 -13.23
C TYR A 120 6.67 4.24 -12.41
N PHE A 121 7.04 3.34 -11.50
CA PHE A 121 8.20 3.50 -10.61
C PHE A 121 9.28 2.47 -11.01
N PRO A 122 10.30 2.86 -11.81
CA PRO A 122 11.28 1.93 -12.36
C PRO A 122 12.04 1.15 -11.29
N LYS A 123 12.47 1.82 -10.20
CA LYS A 123 13.20 1.19 -9.09
C LYS A 123 12.52 -0.07 -8.54
N ILE A 124 11.23 0.00 -8.30
CA ILE A 124 10.44 -1.12 -7.74
C ILE A 124 9.65 -1.88 -8.81
N ARG A 125 9.80 -1.50 -10.09
CA ARG A 125 9.13 -2.08 -11.25
C ARG A 125 7.61 -2.22 -11.03
N MET A 126 6.98 -1.17 -10.51
CA MET A 126 5.56 -1.18 -10.15
C MET A 126 4.80 -0.01 -10.76
N GLU A 127 3.54 -0.27 -11.13
CA GLU A 127 2.61 0.71 -11.67
C GLU A 127 1.59 1.09 -10.60
N LEU A 128 1.17 2.35 -10.57
CA LEU A 128 0.10 2.85 -9.71
C LEU A 128 -0.89 3.65 -10.57
N TYR A 129 -2.15 3.25 -10.57
CA TYR A 129 -3.23 3.81 -11.37
C TYR A 129 -2.99 3.76 -12.89
N GLY A 130 -3.88 4.43 -13.62
CA GLY A 130 -3.96 4.41 -15.07
C GLY A 130 -4.48 3.07 -15.58
N THR A 131 -3.74 2.45 -16.49
CA THR A 131 -4.03 1.11 -17.00
C THR A 131 -2.91 0.16 -16.54
N PRO A 132 -2.91 -0.25 -15.26
CA PRO A 132 -1.83 -1.05 -14.71
C PRO A 132 -1.76 -2.43 -15.39
N ALA A 133 -0.55 -2.88 -15.68
CA ALA A 133 -0.31 -4.23 -16.17
C ALA A 133 -0.80 -5.31 -15.17
N ILE A 134 -1.06 -6.52 -15.66
CA ILE A 134 -1.66 -7.63 -14.88
C ILE A 134 -0.86 -8.03 -13.63
N TYR A 135 0.44 -7.78 -13.61
CA TYR A 135 1.28 -8.06 -12.45
C TYR A 135 1.10 -7.04 -11.31
N ALA A 136 0.51 -5.88 -11.60
CA ALA A 136 0.42 -4.74 -10.69
C ALA A 136 -0.91 -4.68 -9.91
N TRP A 137 -1.75 -5.71 -10.01
CA TRP A 137 -2.99 -5.86 -9.24
C TRP A 137 -3.29 -7.34 -8.96
N TYR A 138 -4.27 -7.60 -8.10
CA TYR A 138 -4.68 -8.93 -7.69
C TYR A 138 -5.97 -9.38 -8.38
N SER A 139 -6.00 -10.62 -8.85
CA SER A 139 -7.24 -11.34 -9.10
C SER A 139 -7.81 -11.84 -7.78
N VAL A 140 -8.98 -11.35 -7.38
CA VAL A 140 -9.59 -11.72 -6.10
C VAL A 140 -10.69 -12.74 -6.32
N LYS A 141 -10.51 -13.94 -5.76
CA LYS A 141 -11.52 -14.99 -5.70
C LYS A 141 -12.43 -14.79 -4.50
N GLU A 142 -13.73 -14.96 -4.72
CA GLU A 142 -14.74 -14.96 -3.66
C GLU A 142 -14.65 -16.23 -2.79
#